data_AF-A0A945TQN6-F1
#
_entry.id   AF-A0A945TQN6-F1
#
_cell.length_a   1.000
_cell.length_b   1.000
_cell.length_c   1.000
_cell.angle_alpha   90.00
_cell.angle_beta   90.00
_cell.angle_gamma   90.00
#
_symmetry.space_group_name_H-M   'P 1'
#
loop_
_entity.id
_entity.type
_entity.pdbx_description
1 polymer ?
#
loop_
_entity_poly.entity_id
_entity_poly.type
_entity_poly.pdbx_seq_one_letter_code
_entity_poly.pdbx_strand_id
1 'polypeptide(L)'
;MEEKVEFASPAWIELAASILTDLVSTQGKPEDEFAVCEVFHNVPDHVHSEGTVAWHFHIKGQTVVVGVGEVADVDMHIVAEYTEALVAARLVYPPDALAAREPDAIQLPEYLLELHNRLAVRTA
;
A
#
# COMPACT_ATOMS: atom_id res chain seq x y z
N MET A 1 13.35 16.38 -9.10
CA MET A 1 12.20 15.52 -9.43
C MET A 1 12.54 14.15 -8.88
N GLU A 2 11.72 13.62 -7.97
CA GLU A 2 11.87 12.22 -7.55
C GLU A 2 11.50 11.31 -8.72
N GLU A 3 12.18 10.17 -8.80
CA GLU A 3 11.99 9.21 -9.89
C GLU A 3 10.62 8.54 -9.79
N LYS A 4 9.92 8.52 -10.94
CA LYS A 4 8.64 7.82 -11.12
C LYS A 4 8.91 6.32 -11.30
N VAL A 5 8.15 5.49 -10.59
CA VAL A 5 8.29 4.04 -10.57
C VAL A 5 6.98 3.40 -11.04
N GLU A 6 7.09 2.41 -11.92
CA GLU A 6 5.95 1.72 -12.51
C GLU A 6 5.12 0.99 -11.44
N PHE A 7 3.82 1.25 -11.44
CA PHE A 7 2.90 0.73 -10.41
C PHE A 7 2.96 -0.79 -10.29
N ALA A 8 2.98 -1.27 -9.05
CA ALA A 8 3.05 -2.69 -8.69
C ALA A 8 4.23 -3.49 -9.31
N SER A 9 5.21 -2.81 -9.94
CA SER A 9 6.47 -3.43 -10.34
C SER A 9 7.31 -3.81 -9.10
N PRO A 10 8.32 -4.69 -9.25
CA PRO A 10 9.22 -5.02 -8.15
C PRO A 10 9.86 -3.78 -7.49
N ALA A 11 10.28 -2.80 -8.30
CA ALA A 11 10.85 -1.54 -7.80
C ALA A 11 9.84 -0.69 -7.03
N TRP A 12 8.56 -0.75 -7.40
CA TRP A 12 7.50 -0.04 -6.67
C TRP A 12 7.19 -0.70 -5.33
N ILE A 13 7.21 -2.03 -5.27
CA ILE A 13 7.02 -2.77 -4.02
C ILE A 13 8.20 -2.53 -3.06
N GLU A 14 9.43 -2.52 -3.58
CA GLU A 14 10.63 -2.16 -2.81
C GLU A 14 10.53 -0.72 -2.26
N LEU A 15 10.04 0.21 -3.07
CA LEU A 15 9.78 1.58 -2.62
C LEU A 15 8.72 1.63 -1.51
N ALA A 16 7.59 0.96 -1.70
CA ALA A 16 6.53 0.88 -0.70
C ALA A 16 7.06 0.31 0.62
N ALA A 17 7.85 -0.77 0.55
CA ALA A 17 8.49 -1.37 1.72
C ALA A 17 9.43 -0.39 2.44
N SER A 18 10.25 0.35 1.69
CA SER A 18 11.17 1.33 2.27
C SER A 18 10.43 2.47 2.96
N ILE A 19 9.42 3.06 2.33
CA ILE A 19 8.63 4.15 2.92
C ILE A 19 7.86 3.64 4.14
N LEU A 20 7.22 2.48 4.03
CA LEU A 20 6.42 1.92 5.11
C LEU A 20 7.29 1.57 6.32
N THR A 21 8.48 1.02 6.11
CA THR A 21 9.44 0.75 7.20
C THR A 21 9.85 2.03 7.93
N ASP A 22 10.14 3.10 7.20
CA ASP A 22 10.45 4.42 7.78
C ASP A 22 9.27 4.95 8.62
N LEU A 23 8.06 4.96 8.05
CA LEU A 23 6.86 5.44 8.73
C LEU A 23 6.53 4.62 9.98
N VAL A 24 6.54 3.29 9.89
CA VAL A 24 6.23 2.41 11.03
C VAL A 24 7.27 2.54 12.13
N SER A 25 8.56 2.70 11.78
CA SER A 25 9.62 2.89 12.78
C SER A 25 9.54 4.24 13.50
N THR A 26 9.02 5.28 12.85
CA THR A 26 8.99 6.65 13.36
C THR A 26 7.65 7.04 14.00
N GLN A 27 6.54 6.50 13.50
CA GLN A 27 5.18 6.86 13.89
C GLN A 27 4.38 5.70 14.48
N GLY A 28 4.83 4.46 14.29
CA GLY A 28 4.15 3.28 14.83
C GLY A 28 4.06 3.31 16.35
N LYS A 29 2.95 2.80 16.88
CA LYS A 29 2.71 2.69 18.32
C LYS A 29 2.73 1.23 18.75
N PRO A 30 3.10 0.89 20.00
CA PRO A 30 3.15 -0.50 20.46
C PRO A 30 1.85 -1.30 20.27
N GLU A 31 0.70 -0.63 20.27
CA GLU A 31 -0.63 -1.19 20.06
C GLU A 31 -1.04 -1.35 18.59
N ASP A 32 -0.27 -0.80 17.64
CA ASP A 32 -0.60 -0.92 16.23
C ASP A 32 -0.45 -2.37 15.76
N GLU A 33 -1.52 -2.95 15.25
CA GLU A 33 -1.50 -4.24 14.56
C GLU A 33 -2.44 -4.12 13.36
N PHE A 34 -1.89 -4.29 12.17
CA PHE A 34 -2.65 -4.14 10.94
C PHE A 34 -1.98 -4.84 9.77
N ALA A 35 -2.75 -5.61 9.01
CA ALA A 35 -2.28 -6.35 7.85
C ALA A 35 -3.16 -6.07 6.62
N VAL A 36 -2.51 -5.92 5.46
CA VAL A 36 -3.17 -5.73 4.16
C VAL A 36 -2.57 -6.67 3.14
N CYS A 37 -3.41 -7.20 2.26
CA CYS A 37 -2.98 -7.80 0.99
C CYS A 37 -3.72 -7.10 -0.15
N GLU A 38 -2.98 -6.64 -1.16
CA GLU A 38 -3.55 -6.08 -2.38
C GLU A 38 -3.20 -6.98 -3.56
N VAL A 39 -4.23 -7.35 -4.33
CA VAL A 39 -4.14 -8.18 -5.53
C VAL A 39 -4.65 -7.39 -6.72
N PHE A 40 -3.80 -7.26 -7.74
CA PHE A 40 -4.13 -6.57 -8.98
C PHE A 40 -4.18 -7.56 -10.14
N HIS A 41 -5.31 -7.59 -10.84
CA HIS A 41 -5.54 -8.43 -12.01
C HIS A 41 -5.31 -7.67 -13.32
N ASN A 42 -5.18 -8.41 -14.43
CA ASN A 42 -4.96 -7.89 -15.77
C ASN A 42 -3.75 -6.94 -15.85
N VAL A 43 -2.68 -7.31 -15.15
CA VAL A 43 -1.41 -6.60 -15.12
C VAL A 43 -0.71 -6.76 -16.47
N PRO A 44 -0.16 -5.69 -17.07
CA PRO A 44 0.60 -5.80 -18.31
C PRO A 44 1.83 -6.71 -18.17
N ASP A 45 2.14 -7.50 -19.21
CA ASP A 45 3.24 -8.47 -19.20
C ASP A 45 4.63 -7.87 -18.87
N HIS A 46 4.85 -6.59 -19.20
CA HIS A 46 6.11 -5.91 -18.90
C HIS A 46 6.26 -5.54 -17.42
N VAL A 47 5.16 -5.53 -16.66
CA VAL A 47 5.14 -5.33 -15.21
C VAL A 47 5.22 -6.67 -14.49
N HIS A 48 4.36 -7.64 -14.87
CA HIS A 48 4.36 -8.97 -14.30
C HIS A 48 3.83 -10.00 -15.31
N SER A 49 4.59 -11.07 -15.57
CA SER A 49 4.30 -12.03 -16.65
C SER A 49 3.10 -12.96 -16.38
N GLU A 50 2.63 -13.02 -15.13
CA GLU A 50 1.50 -13.89 -14.74
C GLU A 50 0.14 -13.21 -14.91
N GLY A 51 0.11 -11.93 -15.31
CA GLY A 51 -1.12 -11.15 -15.46
C GLY A 51 -1.80 -10.79 -14.14
N THR A 52 -1.27 -11.26 -13.01
CA THR A 52 -1.67 -10.90 -11.65
C THR A 52 -0.42 -10.56 -10.85
N VAL A 53 -0.51 -9.56 -10.00
CA VAL A 53 0.51 -9.24 -9.00
C VAL A 53 -0.17 -9.03 -7.65
N ALA A 54 0.42 -9.59 -6.60
CA ALA A 54 -0.06 -9.43 -5.25
C ALA A 54 1.08 -9.01 -4.34
N TRP A 55 0.79 -8.14 -3.38
CA TRP A 55 1.73 -7.77 -2.33
C TRP A 55 0.98 -7.58 -1.03
N HIS A 56 1.68 -7.72 0.08
CA HIS A 56 1.10 -7.61 1.39
C HIS A 56 2.08 -6.99 2.38
N PHE A 57 1.55 -6.42 3.44
CA PHE A 57 2.34 -6.03 4.59
C PHE A 57 1.59 -6.32 5.89
N HIS A 58 2.37 -6.55 6.94
CA HIS A 58 1.86 -6.74 8.30
C HIS A 58 2.65 -5.87 9.26
N ILE A 59 1.96 -4.91 9.85
CA ILE A 59 2.46 -4.01 10.90
C ILE A 59 2.20 -4.67 12.25
N LYS A 60 3.23 -4.68 13.10
CA LYS A 60 3.13 -5.05 14.50
C LYS A 60 4.01 -4.11 15.33
N GLY A 61 3.38 -3.25 16.10
CA GLY A 61 4.03 -2.19 16.84
C GLY A 61 4.79 -1.23 15.91
N GLN A 62 6.10 -1.17 16.11
CA GLN A 62 7.03 -0.33 15.33
C GLN A 62 7.80 -1.14 14.28
N THR A 63 7.27 -2.28 13.87
CA THR A 63 7.87 -3.14 12.85
C THR A 63 6.88 -3.49 11.76
N VAL A 64 7.37 -3.68 10.55
CA VAL A 64 6.57 -4.12 9.41
C VAL A 64 7.29 -5.24 8.65
N VAL A 65 6.53 -6.23 8.22
CA VAL A 65 6.98 -7.24 7.26
C VAL A 65 6.24 -6.99 5.95
N VAL A 66 6.97 -6.92 4.84
CA VAL A 66 6.40 -6.74 3.50
C VAL A 66 6.76 -7.94 2.65
N GLY A 67 5.81 -8.42 1.84
CA GLY A 67 6.00 -9.59 0.98
C GLY A 67 5.27 -9.46 -0.34
N VAL A 68 5.68 -10.30 -1.30
CA VAL A 68 5.02 -10.49 -2.59
C VAL A 68 4.23 -11.80 -2.54
N GLY A 69 3.09 -11.83 -3.21
CA GLY A 69 2.16 -12.95 -3.21
C GLY A 69 0.90 -12.66 -2.40
N GLU A 70 -0.17 -13.36 -2.77
CA GLU A 70 -1.48 -13.24 -2.14
C GLU A 70 -1.48 -13.98 -0.79
N VAL A 71 -2.04 -13.34 0.23
CA VAL A 71 -2.26 -13.90 1.56
C VAL A 71 -3.69 -13.58 2.01
N ALA A 72 -4.37 -14.56 2.59
CA ALA A 72 -5.79 -14.43 2.97
C ALA A 72 -6.00 -14.01 4.43
N ASP A 73 -4.99 -14.19 5.30
CA ASP A 73 -5.06 -13.88 6.73
C ASP A 73 -4.59 -12.45 7.00
N VAL A 74 -5.43 -11.48 6.60
CA VAL A 74 -5.18 -10.04 6.71
C VAL A 74 -6.45 -9.29 7.14
N ASP A 75 -6.29 -8.13 7.77
CA ASP A 75 -7.42 -7.28 8.16
C ASP A 75 -8.15 -6.68 6.95
N MET A 76 -7.40 -6.43 5.87
CA MET A 76 -7.95 -5.88 4.63
C MET A 76 -7.38 -6.60 3.41
N HIS A 77 -8.26 -7.25 2.66
CA HIS A 77 -7.92 -7.85 1.37
C HIS A 77 -8.54 -7.01 0.25
N ILE A 78 -7.68 -6.38 -0.56
CA ILE A 78 -8.08 -5.54 -1.69
C ILE A 78 -7.83 -6.32 -2.97
N VAL A 79 -8.87 -6.43 -3.79
CA VAL A 79 -8.79 -7.08 -5.10
C VAL A 79 -9.33 -6.10 -6.13
N ALA A 80 -8.51 -5.75 -7.11
CA ALA A 80 -8.87 -4.74 -8.10
C ALA A 80 -8.26 -5.03 -9.48
N GLU A 81 -8.81 -4.40 -10.51
CA GLU A 81 -8.20 -4.34 -11.82
C GLU A 81 -6.99 -3.40 -11.81
N TYR A 82 -5.90 -3.78 -12.46
CA TYR A 82 -4.65 -3.00 -12.47
C TYR A 82 -4.87 -1.56 -12.91
N THR A 83 -5.69 -1.32 -13.93
CA THR A 83 -5.97 0.02 -14.46
C THR A 83 -6.80 0.88 -13.51
N GLU A 84 -7.73 0.28 -12.77
CA GLU A 84 -8.54 0.98 -11.77
C GLU A 84 -7.71 1.32 -10.54
N ALA A 85 -6.93 0.34 -10.05
CA ALA A 85 -6.00 0.51 -8.95
C ALA A 85 -4.93 1.55 -9.27
N LEU A 86 -4.42 1.60 -10.50
CA LEU A 86 -3.45 2.60 -10.95
C LEU A 86 -3.99 4.03 -10.87
N VAL A 87 -5.27 4.23 -11.21
CA VAL A 87 -5.91 5.55 -11.07
C VAL A 87 -5.94 5.95 -9.59
N ALA A 88 -6.38 5.04 -8.72
CA ALA A 88 -6.43 5.29 -7.27
C ALA A 88 -5.02 5.50 -6.67
N ALA A 89 -4.03 4.72 -7.09
CA ALA A 89 -2.65 4.77 -6.60
C ALA A 89 -1.94 6.09 -6.95
N ARG A 90 -2.47 6.88 -7.90
CA ARG A 90 -1.94 8.20 -8.26
C ARG A 90 -2.70 9.36 -7.59
N LEU A 91 -3.78 9.08 -6.86
CA LEU A 91 -4.53 10.11 -6.15
C LEU A 91 -3.75 10.59 -4.92
N VAL A 92 -3.69 11.90 -4.74
CA VAL A 92 -3.15 12.50 -3.51
C VAL A 92 -4.34 12.97 -2.70
N TYR A 93 -4.53 12.36 -1.53
CA TYR A 93 -5.59 12.73 -0.60
C TYR A 93 -5.17 13.91 0.26
N PRO A 94 -6.11 14.84 0.59
CA PRO A 94 -5.83 15.88 1.55
C PRO A 94 -5.59 15.28 2.95
N PRO A 95 -4.84 15.94 3.84
CA PRO A 95 -4.48 15.40 5.15
C PRO A 95 -5.66 15.03 6.06
N ASP A 96 -6.83 15.64 5.84
CA ASP A 96 -8.06 15.42 6.59
C ASP A 96 -8.95 14.29 6.03
N ALA A 97 -8.52 13.61 4.95
CA ALA A 97 -9.31 12.55 4.32
C ALA A 97 -9.64 11.37 5.26
N LEU A 98 -8.74 11.04 6.21
CA LEU A 98 -9.00 10.00 7.21
C LEU A 98 -10.01 10.44 8.29
N ALA A 99 -10.08 11.74 8.60
CA ALA A 99 -10.97 12.29 9.63
C ALA A 99 -12.45 12.26 9.23
N ALA A 100 -12.74 12.07 7.94
CA ALA A 100 -14.10 11.96 7.40
C ALA A 100 -14.67 10.53 7.43
N ARG A 101 -13.93 9.54 7.96
CA ARG A 101 -14.37 8.14 8.00
C ARG A 101 -15.44 7.91 9.08
N GLU A 102 -16.41 7.04 8.77
CA GLU A 102 -17.43 6.64 9.73
C GLU A 102 -16.83 5.82 10.88
N PRO A 103 -17.38 5.92 12.10
CA PRO A 103 -16.82 5.30 13.31
C PRO A 103 -16.76 3.77 13.27
N ASP A 104 -17.54 3.11 12.42
CA ASP A 104 -17.54 1.65 12.25
C ASP A 104 -16.55 1.16 11.17
N ALA A 105 -15.83 2.07 10.51
CA ALA A 105 -14.81 1.70 9.52
C ALA A 105 -13.59 1.08 10.19
N ILE A 106 -12.93 0.15 9.49
CA ILE A 106 -11.61 -0.36 9.89
C ILE A 106 -10.70 0.84 10.19
N GLN A 107 -10.16 0.86 11.41
CA GLN A 107 -9.30 1.92 11.89
C GLN A 107 -7.90 1.70 11.31
N LEU A 108 -7.58 2.48 10.28
CA LEU A 108 -6.28 2.44 9.62
C LEU A 108 -5.27 3.24 10.46
N PRO A 109 -4.03 2.75 10.64
CA PRO A 109 -2.95 3.59 11.15
C PRO A 109 -2.82 4.87 10.32
N GLU A 110 -2.72 6.03 10.98
CA GLU A 110 -2.78 7.35 10.33
C GLU A 110 -1.70 7.52 9.25
N TYR A 111 -0.52 6.95 9.48
CA TYR A 111 0.60 6.98 8.55
C TYR A 111 0.37 6.17 7.26
N LEU A 112 -0.70 5.37 7.14
CA LEU A 112 -1.04 4.74 5.87
C LEU A 112 -1.55 5.73 4.82
N LEU A 113 -2.21 6.82 5.24
CA LEU A 113 -2.54 7.90 4.29
C LEU A 113 -1.28 8.60 3.80
N GLU A 114 -0.30 8.79 4.69
CA GLU A 114 0.99 9.35 4.33
C GLU A 114 1.77 8.41 3.39
N LEU A 115 1.79 7.10 3.66
CA LEU A 115 2.34 6.09 2.75
C LEU A 115 1.72 6.24 1.36
N HIS A 116 0.39 6.24 1.28
CA HIS A 116 -0.33 6.34 0.02
C HIS A 116 0.06 7.61 -0.74
N ASN A 117 0.04 8.77 -0.08
CA ASN A 117 0.37 10.04 -0.72
C ASN A 117 1.84 10.10 -1.19
N ARG A 118 2.79 9.55 -0.42
CA ARG A 118 4.21 9.45 -0.82
C ARG A 118 4.38 8.53 -2.03
N LEU A 119 3.63 7.42 -2.11
CA LEU A 119 3.62 6.54 -3.27
C LEU A 119 2.94 7.19 -4.48
N ALA A 120 1.85 7.93 -4.28
CA ALA A 120 1.07 8.54 -5.35
C ALA A 120 1.89 9.54 -6.19
N VAL A 121 2.68 10.38 -5.52
CA VAL A 121 3.56 11.32 -6.23
C VAL A 121 4.72 10.63 -6.94
N ARG A 122 5.00 9.35 -6.65
CA ARG A 122 6.07 8.55 -7.26
C ARG A 122 5.59 7.47 -8.21
N THR A 123 4.30 7.18 -8.26
CA THR A 123 3.74 6.16 -9.16
C THR A 123 3.70 6.72 -10.58
N ALA A 124 4.30 5.97 -11.52
CA ALA A 124 4.36 6.28 -12.95
C ALA A 124 3.06 5.92 -13.65
#